data_AF-A0A0M3KD59-F1
#
_entry.id   AF-A0A0M3KD59-F1
#
_cell.length_a   1.000
_cell.length_b   1.000
_cell.length_c   1.000
_cell.angle_alpha   90.00
_cell.angle_beta   90.00
_cell.angle_gamma   90.00
#
_symmetry.space_group_name_H-M   'P 1'
#
loop_
_entity.id
_entity.type
_entity.pdbx_description
1 polymer ?
#
loop_
_entity_poly.entity_id
_entity_poly.type
_entity_poly.pdbx_seq_one_letter_code
_entity_poly.pdbx_strand_id
1 'polypeptide(L)'
;MTKPDEVITMYESTYSQKQHPISDDSETTSTSSSEETETLEKDTEVPSEDIEFNPFIDELIIRLMTAKPIRDPLMPARVKRDDLPIMVCGDLHGQFRDLRTIFYACGPPQTQTYLFLGDYVDRGVQGLETISLVLCLKIKYPTQVYMLRGNHEDGNTSMSYGFYDECVNRFNAYKEGDRLWRKFIDVFNMLPLAALINNAIFCVHGGLSPFFGAFDDIDKIKRPSIIPPFGLMCDLVWSDPDDKHDGWSMSQRGISFTFSENVVKDFCRRNNIDLVVRAHQLTGEMVKYGHKFFAGGRLLTIFSAPNYLNTRNDGCVLRVSKKVKVISDYTLTYKQFSVTLELI
;
A
#
# COMPACT_ATOMS: atom_id res chain seq x y z
N MET A 1 2.46 26.73 -13.57
CA MET A 1 3.57 26.02 -12.88
C MET A 1 3.79 26.65 -11.50
N THR A 2 3.06 26.20 -10.49
CA THR A 2 3.46 26.44 -9.10
C THR A 2 4.76 25.67 -8.86
N LYS A 3 5.82 26.37 -8.46
CA LYS A 3 7.13 25.73 -8.22
C LYS A 3 7.06 24.87 -6.95
N PRO A 4 7.82 23.78 -6.84
CA PRO A 4 7.88 22.97 -5.61
C PRO A 4 8.07 23.82 -4.35
N ASP A 5 8.93 24.84 -4.41
CA ASP A 5 9.21 25.75 -3.28
C ASP A 5 7.99 26.55 -2.81
N GLU A 6 7.10 26.95 -3.72
CA GLU A 6 5.86 27.66 -3.38
C GLU A 6 4.86 26.73 -2.70
N VAL A 7 4.83 25.45 -3.09
CA VAL A 7 3.94 24.43 -2.54
C VAL A 7 4.38 24.00 -1.14
N ILE A 8 5.69 23.84 -0.95
CA ILE A 8 6.31 23.55 0.35
C ILE A 8 5.99 24.70 1.33
N THR A 9 6.15 25.96 0.89
CA THR A 9 5.84 27.14 1.69
C THR A 9 4.35 27.24 2.06
N MET A 10 3.44 26.87 1.14
CA MET A 10 1.99 26.81 1.42
C MET A 10 1.64 25.75 2.48
N TYR A 11 2.34 24.62 2.49
CA TYR A 11 2.09 23.56 3.47
C TYR A 11 2.66 23.90 4.85
N GLU A 12 3.89 24.42 4.90
CA GLU A 12 4.54 24.85 6.16
C GLU A 12 3.75 25.97 6.85
N SER A 13 3.19 26.91 6.10
CA SER A 13 2.34 27.98 6.64
C SER A 13 0.98 27.46 7.14
N THR A 14 0.34 26.53 6.42
CA THR A 14 -0.95 25.94 6.84
C THR A 14 -0.79 25.03 8.06
N TYR A 15 0.32 24.30 8.17
CA TYR A 15 0.58 23.41 9.31
C TYR A 15 0.98 24.20 10.57
N SER A 16 1.78 25.26 10.42
CA SER A 16 2.13 26.14 11.54
C SER A 16 0.92 26.83 12.16
N GLN A 17 -0.12 27.14 11.36
CA GLN A 17 -1.36 27.75 11.85
C GLN A 17 -2.28 26.77 12.61
N LYS A 18 -2.08 25.45 12.49
CA LYS A 18 -2.87 24.42 13.18
C LYS A 18 -2.27 23.95 14.52
N GLN A 19 -1.11 24.49 14.93
CA GLN A 19 -0.45 24.16 16.20
C GLN A 19 -0.73 25.18 17.34
N HIS A 20 -1.94 25.69 17.46
CA HIS A 20 -2.37 26.37 18.69
C HIS A 20 -3.05 25.39 19.64
N PRO A 21 -2.69 25.38 20.94
CA PRO A 21 -3.25 24.45 21.91
C PRO A 21 -4.73 24.74 22.11
N ILE A 22 -5.55 23.68 22.05
CA ILE A 22 -6.94 23.72 22.46
C ILE A 22 -6.95 24.03 23.96
N SER A 23 -7.43 25.23 24.31
CA SER A 23 -7.69 25.64 25.68
C SER A 23 -8.93 24.92 26.22
N ASP A 24 -8.81 24.39 27.44
CA ASP A 24 -9.89 23.86 28.26
C ASP A 24 -11.00 24.90 28.43
N ASP A 25 -12.24 24.51 28.13
CA ASP A 25 -13.43 25.14 28.71
C ASP A 25 -14.38 24.04 29.21
N SER A 26 -14.39 23.90 30.53
CA SER A 26 -15.40 23.20 31.31
C SER A 26 -16.58 24.13 31.58
N GLU A 27 -17.81 23.68 31.33
CA GLU A 27 -18.92 24.08 32.21
C GLU A 27 -20.10 23.09 32.15
N THR A 28 -20.54 22.74 33.34
CA THR A 28 -21.65 21.86 33.73
C THR A 28 -23.02 22.48 33.52
N THR A 29 -24.06 21.68 33.28
CA THR A 29 -25.32 21.74 34.06
C THR A 29 -26.20 20.50 33.86
N SER A 30 -26.74 20.03 34.97
CA SER A 30 -27.65 18.91 35.19
C SER A 30 -29.11 19.25 34.90
N THR A 31 -29.94 18.25 34.55
CA THR A 31 -31.19 17.93 35.29
C THR A 31 -31.76 16.56 34.88
N SER A 32 -32.33 15.88 35.87
CA SER A 32 -32.86 14.53 35.94
C SER A 32 -34.28 14.33 35.40
N SER A 33 -34.62 13.11 34.99
CA SER A 33 -35.82 12.41 35.47
C SER A 33 -35.74 10.91 35.18
N SER A 34 -35.99 10.13 36.23
CA SER A 34 -36.07 8.69 36.36
C SER A 34 -37.30 8.07 35.67
N GLU A 35 -37.17 6.82 35.21
CA GLU A 35 -38.19 5.78 35.46
C GLU A 35 -37.55 4.38 35.31
N GLU A 36 -37.76 3.56 36.33
CA GLU A 36 -37.24 2.22 36.53
C GLU A 36 -38.06 1.17 35.76
N THR A 37 -37.41 0.12 35.26
CA THR A 37 -38.01 -1.21 35.14
C THR A 37 -36.94 -2.29 35.38
N GLU A 38 -37.01 -2.91 36.57
CA GLU A 38 -36.56 -4.27 36.89
C GLU A 38 -37.21 -5.29 35.93
N THR A 39 -36.73 -6.49 35.61
CA THR A 39 -35.68 -7.40 36.10
C THR A 39 -35.51 -8.49 35.02
N LEU A 40 -34.33 -9.13 34.95
CA LEU A 40 -34.12 -10.60 34.87
C LEU A 40 -32.72 -10.88 34.33
N GLU A 41 -31.76 -10.88 35.26
CA GLU A 41 -30.47 -11.55 35.08
C GLU A 41 -30.71 -13.05 34.91
N LYS A 42 -30.23 -13.60 33.80
CA LYS A 42 -29.88 -15.01 33.71
C LYS A 42 -28.41 -15.06 33.39
N ASP A 43 -27.63 -15.34 34.43
CA ASP A 43 -26.28 -15.88 34.33
C ASP A 43 -26.30 -17.09 33.40
N THR A 44 -25.75 -16.91 32.21
CA THR A 44 -25.15 -18.01 31.47
C THR A 44 -23.65 -17.72 31.47
N GLU A 45 -22.94 -18.31 32.42
CA GLU A 45 -21.51 -18.54 32.33
C GLU A 45 -21.23 -19.20 30.98
N VAL A 46 -20.71 -18.41 30.04
CA VAL A 46 -20.13 -18.94 28.82
C VAL A 46 -18.85 -19.65 29.29
N PRO A 47 -18.67 -20.95 29.04
CA PRO A 47 -17.44 -21.62 29.39
C PRO A 47 -16.30 -20.86 28.72
N SER A 48 -15.35 -20.36 29.52
CA SER A 48 -14.06 -19.93 29.01
C SER A 48 -13.36 -21.19 28.52
N GLU A 49 -13.64 -21.58 27.27
CA GLU A 49 -12.73 -22.44 26.55
C GLU A 49 -11.41 -21.67 26.52
N ASP A 50 -10.43 -22.15 27.30
CA ASP A 50 -9.04 -21.75 27.16
C ASP A 50 -8.67 -22.03 25.70
N ILE A 51 -8.78 -21.00 24.86
CA ILE A 51 -8.33 -21.06 23.47
C ILE A 51 -6.82 -21.21 23.55
N GLU A 52 -6.37 -22.45 23.35
CA GLU A 52 -4.96 -22.78 23.34
C GLU A 52 -4.24 -21.86 22.36
N PHE A 53 -3.45 -20.98 22.95
CA PHE A 53 -2.53 -20.06 22.34
C PHE A 53 -1.84 -20.73 21.15
N ASN A 54 -2.06 -20.27 19.91
CA ASN A 54 -1.48 -20.94 18.74
C ASN A 54 0.00 -20.52 18.57
N PRO A 55 0.98 -21.35 18.98
CA PRO A 55 2.40 -21.00 18.92
C PRO A 55 2.88 -20.79 17.48
N PHE A 56 2.12 -21.22 16.47
CA PHE A 56 2.50 -21.09 15.07
C PHE A 56 2.49 -19.65 14.57
N ILE A 57 1.58 -18.79 15.05
CA ILE A 57 1.56 -17.37 14.61
C ILE A 57 2.73 -16.61 15.21
N ASP A 58 3.00 -16.79 16.49
CA ASP A 58 4.18 -16.20 17.12
C ASP A 58 5.48 -16.76 16.56
N GLU A 59 5.57 -18.07 16.34
CA GLU A 59 6.75 -18.68 15.73
C GLU A 59 6.92 -18.21 14.28
N LEU A 60 5.83 -18.10 13.51
CA LEU A 60 5.86 -17.52 12.18
C LEU A 60 6.34 -16.07 12.26
N ILE A 61 5.80 -15.23 13.14
CA ILE A 61 6.21 -13.83 13.30
C ILE A 61 7.64 -13.71 13.78
N ILE A 62 8.08 -14.55 14.72
CA ILE A 62 9.47 -14.57 15.16
C ILE A 62 10.37 -14.99 13.99
N ARG A 63 9.98 -16.00 13.21
CA ARG A 63 10.69 -16.40 11.98
C ARG A 63 10.66 -15.29 10.92
N LEU A 64 9.55 -14.57 10.75
CA LEU A 64 9.42 -13.42 9.84
C LEU A 64 10.34 -12.28 10.29
N MET A 65 10.28 -11.93 11.57
CA MET A 65 11.07 -10.87 12.18
C MET A 65 12.55 -11.20 12.23
N THR A 66 12.96 -12.47 12.24
CA THR A 66 14.36 -12.91 12.29
C THR A 66 14.93 -13.30 10.91
N ALA A 67 14.07 -13.46 9.90
CA ALA A 67 14.49 -13.80 8.56
C ALA A 67 15.41 -12.71 8.01
N LYS A 68 16.64 -13.10 7.67
CA LYS A 68 17.64 -12.21 7.07
C LYS A 68 17.10 -11.43 5.86
N PRO A 69 16.24 -11.98 4.97
CA PRO A 69 15.62 -11.21 3.89
C PRO A 69 14.72 -10.04 4.32
N ILE A 70 14.20 -10.03 5.56
CA ILE A 70 13.39 -8.95 6.14
C ILE A 70 14.29 -7.97 6.96
N ARG A 71 15.45 -8.44 7.45
CA ARG A 71 16.40 -7.68 8.29
C ARG A 71 17.62 -7.08 7.59
N ASP A 72 18.11 -7.67 6.50
CA ASP A 72 19.09 -7.01 5.62
C ASP A 72 18.39 -5.76 5.08
N PRO A 73 19.01 -4.57 5.02
CA PRO A 73 18.37 -3.39 4.48
C PRO A 73 17.91 -3.77 3.09
N LEU A 74 16.60 -4.00 2.96
CA LEU A 74 15.97 -4.48 1.75
C LEU A 74 16.45 -3.56 0.66
N MET A 75 17.41 -4.08 -0.14
CA MET A 75 18.06 -3.36 -1.21
C MET A 75 16.96 -2.61 -1.95
N PRO A 76 17.19 -1.37 -2.40
CA PRO A 76 16.25 -0.73 -3.31
C PRO A 76 15.78 -1.78 -4.30
N ALA A 77 14.47 -1.95 -4.43
CA ALA A 77 13.90 -3.07 -5.19
C ALA A 77 14.21 -2.86 -6.67
N ARG A 78 15.46 -3.17 -7.04
CA ARG A 78 16.10 -2.89 -8.32
C ARG A 78 16.10 -4.20 -9.06
N VAL A 79 15.04 -4.40 -9.84
CA VAL A 79 14.84 -5.60 -10.63
C VAL A 79 15.63 -5.43 -11.92
N LYS A 80 16.58 -6.32 -12.21
CA LYS A 80 17.40 -6.19 -13.42
C LYS A 80 16.60 -6.69 -14.62
N ARG A 81 17.06 -6.32 -15.82
CA ARG A 81 16.50 -6.83 -17.07
C ARG A 81 16.40 -8.35 -17.07
N ASP A 82 17.42 -9.03 -16.55
CA ASP A 82 17.53 -10.48 -16.63
C ASP A 82 16.54 -11.23 -15.75
N ASP A 83 16.02 -10.56 -14.73
CA ASP A 83 15.01 -11.07 -13.80
C ASP A 83 13.58 -10.97 -14.34
N LEU A 84 13.41 -10.43 -15.57
CA LEU A 84 12.13 -10.40 -16.28
C LEU A 84 11.82 -11.77 -16.93
N PRO A 85 10.55 -12.19 -16.99
CA PRO A 85 9.34 -11.39 -16.71
C PRO A 85 9.03 -11.22 -15.22
N ILE A 86 8.31 -10.16 -14.88
CA ILE A 86 7.79 -9.90 -13.54
C ILE A 86 6.31 -9.50 -13.60
N MET A 87 5.54 -10.02 -12.66
CA MET A 87 4.14 -9.65 -12.42
C MET A 87 4.10 -8.55 -11.36
N VAL A 88 3.38 -7.47 -11.62
CA VAL A 88 3.21 -6.33 -10.71
C VAL A 88 1.76 -6.29 -10.27
N CYS A 89 1.54 -6.38 -8.96
CA CYS A 89 0.23 -6.39 -8.32
C CYS A 89 0.02 -5.08 -7.54
N GLY A 90 -1.14 -4.45 -7.71
CA GLY A 90 -1.59 -3.32 -6.92
C GLY A 90 -2.22 -3.76 -5.60
N ASP A 91 -3.18 -2.97 -5.12
CA ASP A 91 -3.87 -3.16 -3.84
C ASP A 91 -4.56 -4.52 -3.75
N LEU A 92 -4.51 -5.14 -2.56
CA LEU A 92 -5.14 -6.42 -2.26
C LEU A 92 -6.20 -6.31 -1.16
N HIS A 93 -6.04 -5.38 -0.21
CA HIS A 93 -7.01 -5.04 0.83
C HIS A 93 -7.69 -6.25 1.51
N GLY A 94 -6.88 -7.19 2.00
CA GLY A 94 -7.37 -8.37 2.70
C GLY A 94 -8.23 -9.32 1.87
N GLN A 95 -8.15 -9.28 0.54
CA GLN A 95 -8.85 -10.19 -0.36
C GLN A 95 -8.02 -11.46 -0.66
N PHE A 96 -7.84 -12.29 0.36
CA PHE A 96 -6.98 -13.49 0.28
C PHE A 96 -7.36 -14.47 -0.84
N ARG A 97 -8.67 -14.63 -1.10
CA ARG A 97 -9.17 -15.50 -2.18
C ARG A 97 -8.71 -14.99 -3.54
N ASP A 98 -8.76 -13.69 -3.75
CA ASP A 98 -8.39 -13.07 -5.02
C ASP A 98 -6.87 -13.07 -5.22
N LEU A 99 -6.08 -12.94 -4.15
CA LEU A 99 -4.63 -13.20 -4.21
C LEU A 99 -4.31 -14.61 -4.72
N ARG A 100 -5.09 -15.63 -4.32
CA ARG A 100 -4.93 -17.00 -4.85
C ARG A 100 -5.34 -17.09 -6.32
N THR A 101 -6.39 -16.38 -6.73
CA THR A 101 -6.80 -16.27 -8.13
C THR A 101 -5.69 -15.67 -8.99
N ILE A 102 -5.01 -14.63 -8.51
CA ILE A 102 -3.83 -14.05 -9.17
C ILE A 102 -2.76 -15.12 -9.42
N PHE A 103 -2.38 -15.90 -8.40
CA PHE A 103 -1.37 -16.96 -8.58
C PHE A 103 -1.83 -18.09 -9.50
N TYR A 104 -3.13 -18.36 -9.55
CA TYR A 104 -3.69 -19.34 -10.47
C TYR A 104 -3.62 -18.85 -11.93
N ALA A 105 -3.98 -17.58 -12.17
CA ALA A 105 -4.01 -16.97 -13.50
C ALA A 105 -2.60 -16.65 -14.04
N CYS A 106 -1.78 -15.99 -13.23
CA CYS A 106 -0.47 -15.46 -13.62
C CYS A 106 0.68 -16.47 -13.39
N GLY A 107 0.40 -17.58 -12.70
CA GLY A 107 1.37 -18.61 -12.36
C GLY A 107 1.98 -18.45 -10.95
N PRO A 108 2.41 -19.54 -10.32
CA PRO A 108 2.77 -19.51 -8.90
C PRO A 108 4.16 -18.87 -8.66
N PRO A 109 4.43 -18.30 -7.46
CA PRO A 109 5.72 -17.66 -7.11
C PRO A 109 6.96 -18.57 -7.16
N GLN A 110 6.75 -19.89 -7.31
CA GLN A 110 7.77 -20.90 -7.56
C GLN A 110 8.48 -20.69 -8.91
N THR A 111 7.74 -20.18 -9.90
CA THR A 111 8.17 -20.09 -11.30
C THR A 111 8.05 -18.69 -11.88
N GLN A 112 7.41 -17.77 -11.15
CA GLN A 112 7.20 -16.38 -11.57
C GLN A 112 7.75 -15.41 -10.54
N THR A 113 8.26 -14.29 -11.03
CA THR A 113 8.68 -13.14 -10.21
C THR A 113 7.48 -12.23 -9.97
N TYR A 114 7.30 -11.74 -8.74
CA TYR A 114 6.23 -10.84 -8.33
C TYR A 114 6.76 -9.58 -7.64
N LEU A 115 6.16 -8.43 -7.94
CA LEU A 115 6.29 -7.18 -7.21
C LEU A 115 4.89 -6.76 -6.72
N PHE A 116 4.71 -6.68 -5.41
CA PHE A 116 3.49 -6.13 -4.81
C PHE A 116 3.69 -4.68 -4.41
N LEU A 117 2.78 -3.79 -4.79
CA LEU A 117 2.92 -2.34 -4.61
C LEU A 117 2.50 -1.84 -3.22
N GLY A 118 1.78 -2.64 -2.42
CA GLY A 118 1.34 -2.27 -1.07
C GLY A 118 -0.13 -2.61 -0.84
N ASP A 119 -0.68 -2.12 0.27
CA ASP A 119 -2.08 -2.25 0.69
C ASP A 119 -2.53 -3.71 0.71
N TYR A 120 -1.85 -4.49 1.54
CA TYR A 120 -2.12 -5.91 1.78
C TYR A 120 -3.31 -6.11 2.71
N VAL A 121 -3.50 -5.18 3.65
CA VAL A 121 -4.42 -5.27 4.78
C VAL A 121 -5.56 -4.24 4.69
N ASP A 122 -6.39 -4.22 5.74
CA ASP A 122 -7.59 -3.40 5.90
C ASP A 122 -8.68 -3.66 4.86
N ARG A 123 -9.89 -3.12 5.14
CA ARG A 123 -11.08 -3.10 4.26
C ARG A 123 -11.73 -4.48 4.07
N GLY A 124 -10.97 -5.47 3.59
CA GLY A 124 -11.36 -6.87 3.57
C GLY A 124 -11.21 -7.54 4.94
N VAL A 125 -11.67 -8.79 5.03
CA VAL A 125 -11.74 -9.56 6.29
C VAL A 125 -10.70 -10.67 6.39
N GLN A 126 -9.77 -10.74 5.44
CA GLN A 126 -8.69 -11.74 5.38
C GLN A 126 -7.33 -11.04 5.21
N GLY A 127 -7.13 -9.93 5.92
CA GLY A 127 -5.88 -9.18 5.94
C GLY A 127 -4.74 -10.01 6.49
N LEU A 128 -4.96 -10.74 7.59
CA LEU A 128 -3.99 -11.63 8.23
C LEU A 128 -3.51 -12.71 7.28
N GLU A 129 -4.42 -13.42 6.60
CA GLU A 129 -4.05 -14.45 5.63
C GLU A 129 -3.29 -13.86 4.43
N THR A 130 -3.76 -12.72 3.92
CA THR A 130 -3.14 -12.03 2.78
C THR A 130 -1.70 -11.65 3.08
N ILE A 131 -1.46 -10.85 4.14
CA ILE A 131 -0.10 -10.41 4.47
C ILE A 131 0.80 -11.57 4.89
N SER A 132 0.28 -12.54 5.65
CA SER A 132 1.06 -13.69 6.10
C SER A 132 1.54 -14.53 4.93
N LEU A 133 0.69 -14.78 3.93
CA LEU A 133 1.09 -15.53 2.73
C LEU A 133 2.17 -14.78 1.95
N VAL A 134 2.00 -13.48 1.69
CA VAL A 134 3.00 -12.70 0.92
C VAL A 134 4.34 -12.66 1.66
N LEU A 135 4.34 -12.48 2.99
CA LEU A 135 5.56 -12.53 3.79
C LEU A 135 6.22 -13.91 3.79
N CYS A 136 5.44 -15.00 3.91
CA CYS A 136 5.97 -16.37 3.78
C CYS A 136 6.64 -16.58 2.42
N LEU A 137 6.02 -16.09 1.34
CA LEU A 137 6.55 -16.16 -0.01
C LEU A 137 7.81 -15.31 -0.16
N LYS A 138 7.87 -14.12 0.45
CA LYS A 138 9.09 -13.29 0.48
C LYS A 138 10.25 -14.01 1.16
N ILE A 139 10.01 -14.73 2.25
CA ILE A 139 11.07 -15.50 2.94
C ILE A 139 11.51 -16.69 2.09
N LYS A 140 10.55 -17.40 1.50
CA LYS A 140 10.82 -18.60 0.72
C LYS A 140 11.49 -18.29 -0.62
N TYR A 141 11.12 -17.18 -1.25
CA TYR A 141 11.55 -16.76 -2.58
C TYR A 141 12.07 -15.30 -2.57
N PRO A 142 13.13 -15.00 -1.81
CA PRO A 142 13.56 -13.63 -1.52
C PRO A 142 14.01 -12.82 -2.73
N THR A 143 14.39 -13.49 -3.83
CA THR A 143 14.80 -12.88 -5.10
C THR A 143 13.71 -12.91 -6.18
N GLN A 144 12.57 -13.56 -5.92
CA GLN A 144 11.44 -13.62 -6.84
C GLN A 144 10.22 -12.83 -6.34
N VAL A 145 10.07 -12.66 -5.02
CA VAL A 145 8.96 -11.91 -4.44
C VAL A 145 9.49 -10.60 -3.85
N TYR A 146 8.99 -9.49 -4.35
CA TYR A 146 9.28 -8.13 -3.92
C TYR A 146 8.01 -7.52 -3.33
N MET A 147 8.18 -6.77 -2.25
CA MET A 147 7.09 -6.12 -1.51
C MET A 147 7.45 -4.66 -1.35
N LEU A 148 6.48 -3.78 -1.59
CA LEU A 148 6.54 -2.36 -1.24
C LEU A 148 5.55 -2.05 -0.12
N ARG A 149 5.70 -0.87 0.47
CA ARG A 149 4.82 -0.37 1.52
C ARG A 149 3.68 0.43 0.90
N GLY A 150 2.45 0.06 1.23
CA GLY A 150 1.28 0.89 0.98
C GLY A 150 0.99 1.86 2.13
N ASN A 151 -0.04 2.68 1.98
CA ASN A 151 -0.46 3.60 3.03
C ASN A 151 -1.24 2.91 4.15
N HIS A 152 -1.77 1.70 3.90
CA HIS A 152 -2.42 0.86 4.90
C HIS A 152 -1.42 0.08 5.78
N GLU A 153 -0.17 -0.07 5.34
CA GLU A 153 0.92 -0.58 6.16
C GLU A 153 1.48 0.51 7.09
N ASP A 154 0.59 1.20 7.81
CA ASP A 154 0.86 2.25 8.78
C ASP A 154 0.10 2.01 10.08
N GLY A 155 0.65 2.44 11.21
CA GLY A 155 0.02 2.28 12.52
C GLY A 155 -1.32 3.02 12.62
N ASN A 156 -1.41 4.26 12.14
CA ASN A 156 -2.64 5.04 12.25
C ASN A 156 -3.71 4.51 11.29
N THR A 157 -3.31 4.18 10.07
CA THR A 157 -4.23 3.65 9.05
C THR A 157 -4.78 2.29 9.46
N SER A 158 -3.92 1.32 9.79
CA SER A 158 -4.34 -0.06 10.11
C SER A 158 -5.12 -0.17 11.43
N MET A 159 -4.95 0.78 12.34
CA MET A 159 -5.79 0.90 13.53
C MET A 159 -7.23 1.33 13.20
N SER A 160 -7.41 2.10 12.13
CA SER A 160 -8.69 2.74 11.80
C SER A 160 -9.54 1.97 10.78
N TYR A 161 -8.93 1.06 10.00
CA TYR A 161 -9.56 0.51 8.79
C TYR A 161 -9.72 -1.02 8.78
N GLY A 162 -9.58 -1.65 9.95
CA GLY A 162 -10.06 -3.00 10.24
C GLY A 162 -8.98 -4.02 10.56
N PHE A 163 -7.71 -3.80 10.18
CA PHE A 163 -6.67 -4.79 10.41
C PHE A 163 -6.32 -4.97 11.90
N TYR A 164 -6.34 -3.90 12.70
CA TYR A 164 -6.19 -4.02 14.15
C TYR A 164 -7.30 -4.87 14.77
N ASP A 165 -8.55 -4.61 14.42
CA ASP A 165 -9.69 -5.37 14.91
C ASP A 165 -9.61 -6.83 14.46
N GLU A 166 -9.16 -7.09 13.23
CA GLU A 166 -8.92 -8.45 12.72
C GLU A 166 -7.89 -9.19 13.59
N CYS A 167 -6.80 -8.53 13.98
CA CYS A 167 -5.79 -9.10 14.89
C CYS A 167 -6.35 -9.40 16.27
N VAL A 168 -7.14 -8.49 16.86
CA VAL A 168 -7.79 -8.67 18.17
C VAL A 168 -8.81 -9.80 18.16
N ASN A 169 -9.68 -9.81 17.15
CA ASN A 169 -10.74 -10.80 17.03
C ASN A 169 -10.21 -12.21 16.77
N ARG A 170 -9.03 -12.35 16.15
CA ARG A 170 -8.44 -13.66 15.84
C ARG A 170 -8.20 -14.54 17.07
N PHE A 171 -7.75 -13.94 18.18
CA PHE A 171 -7.40 -14.67 19.39
C PHE A 171 -8.48 -14.63 20.46
N ASN A 172 -9.56 -13.87 20.22
CA ASN A 172 -10.54 -13.51 21.25
C ASN A 172 -9.88 -13.00 22.55
N ALA A 173 -8.69 -12.40 22.41
CA ALA A 173 -7.81 -12.03 23.50
C ALA A 173 -7.09 -10.72 23.12
N TYR A 174 -7.55 -9.63 23.72
CA TYR A 174 -7.08 -8.27 23.40
C TYR A 174 -5.56 -8.13 23.43
N LYS A 175 -4.91 -8.63 24.48
CA LYS A 175 -3.46 -8.50 24.67
C LYS A 175 -2.66 -9.17 23.55
N GLU A 176 -3.10 -10.34 23.10
CA GLU A 176 -2.39 -11.10 22.06
C GLU A 176 -2.63 -10.55 20.67
N GLY A 177 -3.85 -10.07 20.40
CA GLY A 177 -4.14 -9.36 19.16
C GLY A 177 -3.41 -8.02 19.04
N ASP A 178 -3.33 -7.24 20.12
CA ASP A 178 -2.51 -6.01 20.15
C ASP A 178 -1.04 -6.33 19.92
N ARG A 179 -0.52 -7.36 20.59
CA ARG A 179 0.87 -7.82 20.41
C ARG A 179 1.13 -8.25 18.97
N LEU A 180 0.22 -9.01 18.36
CA LEU A 180 0.28 -9.42 16.96
C LEU A 180 0.33 -8.22 16.03
N TRP A 181 -0.62 -7.29 16.18
CA TRP A 181 -0.70 -6.10 15.34
C TRP A 181 0.58 -5.27 15.42
N ARG A 182 1.12 -5.03 16.63
CA ARG A 182 2.40 -4.33 16.81
C ARG A 182 3.55 -5.02 16.06
N LYS A 183 3.55 -6.36 15.99
CA LYS A 183 4.57 -7.09 15.23
C LYS A 183 4.43 -6.90 13.73
N PHE A 184 3.21 -6.81 13.20
CA PHE A 184 3.03 -6.41 11.81
C PHE A 184 3.48 -4.97 11.57
N ILE A 185 3.23 -4.04 12.49
CA ILE A 185 3.75 -2.67 12.40
C ILE A 185 5.29 -2.67 12.35
N ASP A 186 5.96 -3.48 13.19
CA ASP A 186 7.41 -3.64 13.14
C ASP A 186 7.90 -4.07 11.74
N VAL A 187 7.19 -5.02 11.10
CA VAL A 187 7.49 -5.48 9.73
C VAL A 187 7.22 -4.38 8.70
N PHE A 188 6.07 -3.71 8.78
CA PHE A 188 5.67 -2.65 7.85
C PHE A 188 6.67 -1.49 7.85
N ASN A 189 7.22 -1.15 9.02
CA ASN A 189 8.25 -0.12 9.16
C ASN A 189 9.56 -0.44 8.44
N MET A 190 9.78 -1.69 8.04
CA MET A 190 10.94 -2.16 7.27
C MET A 190 10.71 -2.19 5.76
N LEU A 191 9.47 -2.11 5.29
CA LEU A 191 9.13 -2.29 3.88
C LEU A 191 9.72 -1.17 2.98
N PRO A 192 10.21 -1.51 1.77
CA PRO A 192 10.62 -0.53 0.77
C PRO A 192 9.47 0.34 0.28
N LEU A 193 9.76 1.59 -0.08
CA LEU A 193 8.75 2.54 -0.56
C LEU A 193 8.62 2.55 -2.08
N ALA A 194 9.64 2.08 -2.80
CA ALA A 194 9.65 2.05 -4.25
C ALA A 194 10.53 0.93 -4.81
N ALA A 195 10.26 0.58 -6.06
CA ALA A 195 11.06 -0.31 -6.89
C ALA A 195 11.44 0.37 -8.21
N LEU A 196 12.55 -0.05 -8.81
CA LEU A 196 12.98 0.36 -10.13
C LEU A 196 13.25 -0.87 -10.98
N ILE A 197 12.42 -1.10 -11.98
CA ILE A 197 12.55 -2.25 -12.89
C ILE A 197 13.35 -1.80 -14.11
N ASN A 198 14.47 -2.47 -14.36
CA ASN A 198 15.38 -2.26 -15.48
C ASN A 198 15.77 -0.77 -15.68
N ASN A 199 15.94 -0.02 -14.59
CA ASN A 199 16.23 1.42 -14.62
C ASN A 199 15.29 2.26 -15.50
N ALA A 200 14.07 1.76 -15.75
CA ALA A 200 13.16 2.35 -16.74
C ALA A 200 11.71 2.40 -16.26
N ILE A 201 11.31 1.56 -15.31
CA ILE A 201 9.97 1.61 -14.70
C ILE A 201 10.10 1.94 -13.22
N PHE A 202 9.57 3.10 -12.82
CA PHE A 202 9.47 3.47 -11.41
C PHE A 202 8.16 2.93 -10.84
N CYS A 203 8.25 2.05 -9.84
CA CYS A 203 7.11 1.43 -9.20
C CYS A 203 6.98 1.95 -7.76
N VAL A 204 5.78 2.38 -7.38
CA VAL A 204 5.50 3.03 -6.10
C VAL A 204 4.03 2.78 -5.73
N HIS A 205 3.64 2.87 -4.46
CA HIS A 205 2.23 2.71 -4.08
C HIS A 205 1.39 3.93 -4.46
N GLY A 206 1.75 5.06 -3.82
CA GLY A 206 1.22 6.39 -4.02
C GLY A 206 1.66 6.93 -5.38
N GLY A 207 2.58 7.87 -5.38
CA GLY A 207 3.02 8.46 -6.63
C GLY A 207 4.30 9.25 -6.48
N LEU A 208 4.26 10.47 -6.98
CA LEU A 208 5.42 11.35 -7.05
C LEU A 208 5.43 12.29 -5.84
N SER A 209 6.61 12.84 -5.53
CA SER A 209 6.78 13.85 -4.49
C SER A 209 7.43 15.11 -5.03
N PRO A 210 7.01 16.33 -4.60
CA PRO A 210 7.75 17.56 -4.87
C PRO A 210 9.12 17.57 -4.17
N PHE A 211 9.30 16.75 -3.14
CA PHE A 211 10.57 16.57 -2.41
C PHE A 211 11.49 15.51 -3.03
N PHE A 212 11.09 14.88 -4.15
CA PHE A 212 11.93 13.91 -4.83
C PHE A 212 13.09 14.61 -5.55
N GLY A 213 14.31 14.39 -5.05
CA GLY A 213 15.55 14.81 -5.72
C GLY A 213 16.03 13.73 -6.69
N ALA A 214 16.45 12.59 -6.15
CA ALA A 214 16.94 11.44 -6.89
C ALA A 214 16.48 10.11 -6.25
N PHE A 215 16.63 9.00 -6.96
CA PHE A 215 16.28 7.68 -6.43
C PHE A 215 17.06 7.31 -5.16
N ASP A 216 18.30 7.78 -5.05
CA ASP A 216 19.14 7.56 -3.86
C ASP A 216 18.55 8.19 -2.60
N ASP A 217 17.66 9.19 -2.71
CA ASP A 217 17.02 9.80 -1.55
C ASP A 217 16.00 8.87 -0.91
N ILE A 218 15.36 7.99 -1.70
CA ILE A 218 14.51 6.91 -1.19
C ILE A 218 15.37 5.87 -0.46
N ASP A 219 16.55 5.57 -1.01
CA ASP A 219 17.47 4.54 -0.49
C ASP A 219 18.12 4.99 0.84
N LYS A 220 18.23 6.30 1.08
CA LYS A 220 18.75 6.90 2.32
C LYS A 220 17.74 6.91 3.47
N ILE A 221 16.46 6.63 3.23
CA ILE A 221 15.45 6.57 4.30
C ILE A 221 15.81 5.41 5.25
N LYS A 222 16.21 5.77 6.47
CA LYS A 222 16.58 4.80 7.51
C LYS A 222 15.38 3.94 7.87
N ARG A 223 15.58 2.62 7.96
CA ARG A 223 14.55 1.66 8.39
C ARG A 223 14.98 0.98 9.70
N PRO A 224 14.07 0.73 10.66
CA PRO A 224 12.62 0.96 10.57
C PRO A 224 12.25 2.44 10.51
N SER A 225 11.16 2.75 9.79
CA SER A 225 10.67 4.12 9.58
C SER A 225 9.17 4.21 9.83
N ILE A 226 8.74 5.28 10.49
CA ILE A 226 7.32 5.66 10.65
C ILE A 226 7.00 6.65 9.55
N ILE A 227 5.84 6.50 8.88
CA ILE A 227 5.43 7.43 7.82
C ILE A 227 5.18 8.81 8.46
N PRO A 228 5.92 9.86 8.07
CA PRO A 228 5.67 11.21 8.57
C PRO A 228 4.38 11.78 7.97
N PRO A 229 3.78 12.82 8.59
CA PRO A 229 2.57 13.46 8.07
C PRO A 229 2.78 14.29 6.79
N PHE A 230 4.03 14.48 6.35
CA PHE A 230 4.40 15.16 5.09
C PHE A 230 5.80 14.75 4.64
N GLY A 231 6.17 15.11 3.41
CA GLY A 231 7.51 14.88 2.85
C GLY A 231 7.60 13.62 2.00
N LEU A 232 8.80 13.33 1.49
CA LEU A 232 9.03 12.29 0.49
C LEU A 232 8.34 10.95 0.82
N MET A 233 8.52 10.42 2.03
CA MET A 233 7.94 9.14 2.42
C MET A 233 6.40 9.17 2.46
N CYS A 234 5.82 10.26 2.94
CA CYS A 234 4.37 10.47 2.96
C CYS A 234 3.83 10.46 1.52
N ASP A 235 4.46 11.24 0.65
CA ASP A 235 3.99 11.44 -0.72
C ASP A 235 4.10 10.17 -1.57
N LEU A 236 5.16 9.37 -1.37
CA LEU A 236 5.34 8.10 -2.05
C LEU A 236 4.22 7.09 -1.75
N VAL A 237 3.52 7.19 -0.63
CA VAL A 237 2.41 6.27 -0.31
C VAL A 237 1.02 6.92 -0.43
N TRP A 238 0.92 8.25 -0.41
CA TRP A 238 -0.38 8.96 -0.39
C TRP A 238 -0.70 9.84 -1.60
N SER A 239 0.28 10.19 -2.44
CA SER A 239 0.03 11.14 -3.55
C SER A 239 -0.78 10.52 -4.70
N ASP A 240 -1.48 11.37 -5.44
CA ASP A 240 -2.41 10.96 -6.50
C ASP A 240 -2.26 11.78 -7.80
N PRO A 241 -2.38 11.18 -9.00
CA PRO A 241 -2.55 11.94 -10.23
C PRO A 241 -3.92 12.63 -10.27
N ASP A 242 -3.95 13.90 -10.69
CA ASP A 242 -5.17 14.67 -10.94
C ASP A 242 -4.89 15.69 -12.06
N ASP A 243 -5.82 15.86 -12.99
CA ASP A 243 -5.73 16.80 -14.10
C ASP A 243 -6.54 18.10 -13.89
N LYS A 244 -7.22 18.24 -12.76
CA LYS A 244 -7.95 19.48 -12.42
C LYS A 244 -7.07 20.71 -12.31
N HIS A 245 -5.81 20.53 -11.90
CA HIS A 245 -4.84 21.61 -11.71
C HIS A 245 -3.50 21.25 -12.36
N ASP A 246 -2.84 22.23 -12.98
CA ASP A 246 -1.50 22.02 -13.52
C ASP A 246 -0.42 22.18 -12.44
N GLY A 247 0.49 21.20 -12.34
CA GLY A 247 1.55 21.16 -11.34
C GLY A 247 1.15 20.30 -10.14
N TRP A 248 1.46 20.79 -8.95
CA TRP A 248 1.11 20.17 -7.67
C TRP A 248 -0.09 20.87 -7.05
N SER A 249 -0.92 20.12 -6.33
CA SER A 249 -2.06 20.66 -5.58
C SER A 249 -2.30 19.88 -4.30
N MET A 250 -3.02 20.45 -3.35
CA MET A 250 -3.37 19.77 -2.11
C MET A 250 -4.33 18.61 -2.38
N SER A 251 -4.05 17.45 -1.79
CA SER A 251 -4.94 16.30 -1.94
C SER A 251 -6.24 16.48 -1.17
N GLN A 252 -7.35 16.04 -1.77
CA GLN A 252 -8.65 15.94 -1.10
C GLN A 252 -8.64 14.91 0.05
N ARG A 253 -7.61 14.06 0.13
CA ARG A 253 -7.39 13.16 1.27
C ARG A 253 -7.04 13.90 2.56
N GLY A 254 -6.68 15.18 2.49
CA GLY A 254 -6.21 15.95 3.63
C GLY A 254 -4.76 15.65 4.04
N ILE A 255 -4.05 14.85 3.24
CA ILE A 255 -2.64 14.50 3.40
C ILE A 255 -2.00 14.38 2.00
N SER A 256 -0.72 14.75 1.88
CA SER A 256 0.03 14.71 0.61
C SER A 256 -0.61 15.58 -0.49
N PHE A 257 -0.21 15.35 -1.74
CA PHE A 257 -0.49 16.17 -2.90
C PHE A 257 -1.18 15.37 -4.02
N THR A 258 -1.88 16.10 -4.88
CA THR A 258 -2.15 15.66 -6.25
C THR A 258 -1.12 16.21 -7.23
N PHE A 259 -0.92 15.53 -8.36
CA PHE A 259 0.04 15.93 -9.39
C PHE A 259 -0.49 15.78 -10.83
N SER A 260 -0.18 16.77 -11.67
CA SER A 260 -0.66 16.83 -13.05
C SER A 260 0.13 15.95 -14.03
N GLU A 261 -0.40 15.81 -15.24
CA GLU A 261 0.28 15.13 -16.36
C GLU A 261 1.67 15.74 -16.64
N ASN A 262 1.83 17.04 -16.49
CA ASN A 262 3.12 17.71 -16.71
C ASN A 262 4.16 17.29 -15.67
N VAL A 263 3.75 17.13 -14.40
CA VAL A 263 4.64 16.64 -13.33
C VAL A 263 5.15 15.24 -13.67
N VAL A 264 4.28 14.35 -14.15
CA VAL A 264 4.66 13.00 -14.56
C VAL A 264 5.64 13.03 -15.73
N LYS A 265 5.32 13.78 -16.79
CA LYS A 265 6.18 13.89 -17.98
C LYS A 265 7.56 14.43 -17.64
N ASP A 266 7.62 15.46 -16.79
CA ASP A 266 8.88 16.04 -16.35
C ASP A 266 9.68 15.10 -15.44
N PHE A 267 9.02 14.39 -14.53
CA PHE A 267 9.67 13.33 -13.74
C PHE A 267 10.27 12.26 -14.65
N CYS A 268 9.50 11.74 -15.60
CA CYS A 268 9.96 10.73 -16.55
C CYS A 268 11.16 11.21 -17.36
N ARG A 269 11.10 12.44 -17.90
CA ARG A 269 12.18 13.04 -18.69
C ARG A 269 13.45 13.24 -17.87
N ARG A 270 13.35 13.84 -16.67
CA ARG A 270 14.51 14.16 -15.82
C ARG A 270 15.23 12.92 -15.31
N ASN A 271 14.47 11.87 -15.01
CA ASN A 271 15.01 10.65 -14.39
C ASN A 271 15.24 9.49 -15.38
N ASN A 272 15.07 9.74 -16.69
CA ASN A 272 15.14 8.72 -17.74
C ASN A 272 14.24 7.50 -17.47
N ILE A 273 13.02 7.78 -16.98
CA ILE A 273 11.99 6.77 -16.73
C ILE A 273 11.04 6.73 -17.92
N ASP A 274 10.76 5.52 -18.39
CA ASP A 274 9.82 5.25 -19.46
C ASP A 274 8.37 5.27 -18.92
N LEU A 275 8.14 4.66 -17.75
CA LEU A 275 6.82 4.46 -17.15
C LEU A 275 6.86 4.57 -15.62
N VAL A 276 5.87 5.25 -15.03
CA VAL A 276 5.54 5.14 -13.60
C VAL A 276 4.41 4.12 -13.45
N VAL A 277 4.56 3.14 -12.58
CA VAL A 277 3.49 2.19 -12.22
C VAL A 277 3.13 2.38 -10.76
N ARG A 278 1.83 2.57 -10.50
CA ARG A 278 1.30 2.82 -9.16
C ARG A 278 0.01 2.05 -8.86
N ALA A 279 -0.46 2.14 -7.61
CA ALA A 279 -1.70 1.52 -7.15
C ALA A 279 -2.61 2.54 -6.41
N HIS A 280 -3.15 2.23 -5.23
CA HIS A 280 -3.78 3.14 -4.24
C HIS A 280 -5.11 3.84 -4.61
N GLN A 281 -5.45 3.93 -5.91
CA GLN A 281 -6.69 4.55 -6.36
C GLN A 281 -7.51 3.61 -7.24
N LEU A 282 -8.78 3.45 -6.86
CA LEU A 282 -9.82 2.95 -7.75
C LEU A 282 -10.69 4.13 -8.20
N THR A 283 -10.65 4.46 -9.48
CA THR A 283 -11.46 5.53 -10.09
C THR A 283 -12.60 4.96 -10.94
N GLY A 284 -13.58 5.78 -11.31
CA GLY A 284 -14.71 5.35 -12.15
C GLY A 284 -14.29 4.73 -13.49
N GLU A 285 -13.18 5.19 -14.07
CA GLU A 285 -12.62 4.65 -15.32
C GLU A 285 -12.02 3.25 -15.15
N MET A 286 -11.62 2.90 -13.93
CA MET A 286 -10.99 1.62 -13.59
C MET A 286 -12.01 0.54 -13.19
N VAL A 287 -13.30 0.88 -13.08
CA VAL A 287 -14.35 -0.11 -12.81
C VAL A 287 -14.29 -1.22 -13.84
N LYS A 288 -14.08 -0.88 -15.11
CA LYS A 288 -13.70 -1.87 -16.11
C LYS A 288 -12.19 -1.97 -16.18
N TYR A 289 -11.70 -3.19 -16.30
CA TYR A 289 -10.30 -3.54 -16.50
C TYR A 289 -9.32 -3.28 -15.33
N GLY A 290 -9.73 -2.65 -14.23
CA GLY A 290 -8.91 -2.52 -13.02
C GLY A 290 -7.65 -1.67 -13.19
N HIS A 291 -7.53 -0.87 -14.25
CA HIS A 291 -6.35 -0.04 -14.52
C HIS A 291 -6.70 1.26 -15.25
N LYS A 292 -5.80 2.25 -15.17
CA LYS A 292 -5.92 3.52 -15.89
C LYS A 292 -4.55 4.03 -16.33
N PHE A 293 -4.44 4.41 -17.60
CA PHE A 293 -3.30 5.18 -18.10
C PHE A 293 -3.51 6.67 -17.88
N PHE A 294 -2.42 7.37 -17.61
CA PHE A 294 -2.37 8.81 -17.44
C PHE A 294 -1.12 9.38 -18.12
N ALA A 295 -1.11 10.70 -18.31
CA ALA A 295 0.02 11.44 -18.84
C ALA A 295 0.55 10.93 -20.20
N GLY A 296 -0.37 10.62 -21.13
CA GLY A 296 -0.02 10.05 -22.43
C GLY A 296 0.64 8.67 -22.34
N GLY A 297 0.24 7.86 -21.36
CA GLY A 297 0.79 6.53 -21.12
C GLY A 297 2.11 6.51 -20.33
N ARG A 298 2.49 7.64 -19.70
CA ARG A 298 3.70 7.71 -18.86
C ARG A 298 3.46 7.32 -17.41
N LEU A 299 2.20 7.20 -17.00
CA LEU A 299 1.80 6.64 -15.71
C LEU A 299 0.70 5.61 -15.91
N LEU A 300 0.79 4.50 -15.19
CA LEU A 300 -0.20 3.44 -15.13
C LEU A 300 -0.60 3.20 -13.68
N THR A 301 -1.88 3.36 -13.38
CA THR A 301 -2.47 2.91 -12.11
C THR A 301 -3.07 1.52 -12.32
N ILE A 302 -2.74 0.57 -11.44
CA ILE A 302 -3.33 -0.78 -11.41
C ILE A 302 -3.98 -1.05 -10.05
N PHE A 303 -5.02 -1.88 -10.04
CA PHE A 303 -5.73 -2.25 -8.82
C PHE A 303 -6.05 -3.75 -8.88
N SER A 304 -5.58 -4.52 -7.89
CA SER A 304 -5.61 -6.00 -7.93
C SER A 304 -6.68 -6.62 -7.01
N ALA A 305 -7.58 -5.80 -6.46
CA ALA A 305 -8.71 -6.23 -5.65
C ALA A 305 -10.01 -6.13 -6.46
N PRO A 306 -10.48 -7.21 -7.11
CA PRO A 306 -11.74 -7.19 -7.86
C PRO A 306 -12.94 -7.08 -6.92
N ASN A 307 -14.03 -6.47 -7.40
CA ASN A 307 -15.26 -6.20 -6.65
C ASN A 307 -15.00 -5.56 -5.26
N TYR A 308 -13.99 -4.70 -5.17
CA TYR A 308 -13.56 -4.06 -3.95
C TYR A 308 -14.72 -3.28 -3.34
N LEU A 309 -15.04 -3.58 -2.07
CA LEU A 309 -16.16 -2.97 -1.33
C LEU A 309 -17.48 -2.96 -2.12
N ASN A 310 -17.75 -4.02 -2.89
CA ASN A 310 -18.94 -4.17 -3.73
C ASN A 310 -19.09 -3.14 -4.86
N THR A 311 -17.99 -2.52 -5.30
CA THR A 311 -18.00 -1.53 -6.40
C THR A 311 -18.08 -2.18 -7.78
N ARG A 312 -18.03 -3.51 -7.88
CA ARG A 312 -18.07 -4.30 -9.13
C ARG A 312 -16.94 -3.95 -10.11
N ASN A 313 -15.81 -3.47 -9.61
CA ASN A 313 -14.64 -3.27 -10.45
C ASN A 313 -13.98 -4.59 -10.83
N ASP A 314 -13.35 -4.63 -12.01
CA ASP A 314 -12.41 -5.70 -12.36
C ASP A 314 -11.08 -5.50 -11.60
N GLY A 315 -10.31 -6.57 -11.47
CA GLY A 315 -8.92 -6.49 -11.01
C GLY A 315 -7.93 -6.56 -12.18
N CYS A 316 -6.72 -6.07 -11.96
CA CYS A 316 -5.64 -6.11 -12.94
C CYS A 316 -4.28 -6.45 -12.31
N VAL A 317 -3.49 -7.23 -13.03
CA VAL A 317 -2.07 -7.46 -12.78
C VAL A 317 -1.29 -7.05 -14.03
N LEU A 318 -0.18 -6.35 -13.83
CA LEU A 318 0.70 -5.94 -14.92
C LEU A 318 1.82 -6.98 -15.12
N ARG A 319 1.98 -7.50 -16.33
CA ARG A 319 3.14 -8.30 -16.73
C ARG A 319 4.17 -7.44 -17.46
N VAL A 320 5.36 -7.33 -16.90
CA VAL A 320 6.51 -6.69 -17.55
C VAL A 320 7.42 -7.77 -18.11
N SER A 321 7.66 -7.75 -19.42
CA SER A 321 8.49 -8.74 -20.11
C SER A 321 9.71 -8.11 -20.78
N LYS A 322 10.77 -8.93 -20.97
CA LYS A 322 11.81 -8.60 -21.96
C LYS A 322 11.13 -8.36 -23.30
N LYS A 323 11.60 -7.36 -24.04
CA LYS A 323 11.05 -6.99 -25.35
C LYS A 323 11.03 -8.22 -26.29
N VAL A 324 9.87 -8.85 -26.44
CA VAL A 324 9.61 -9.91 -27.42
C VAL A 324 8.38 -9.44 -28.18
N LYS A 325 8.53 -9.22 -29.50
CA LYS A 325 7.45 -8.81 -30.38
C LYS A 325 6.34 -9.86 -30.33
N VAL A 326 5.21 -9.54 -29.72
CA VAL A 326 3.91 -10.18 -29.97
C VAL A 326 2.86 -9.06 -29.96
N ILE A 327 2.10 -8.97 -31.05
CA ILE A 327 1.03 -8.00 -31.25
C ILE A 327 -0.23 -8.61 -30.64
N SER A 328 -0.72 -8.02 -29.56
CA SER A 328 -2.07 -8.20 -29.03
C SER A 328 -2.59 -6.85 -28.54
N ASP A 329 -3.91 -6.70 -28.46
CA ASP A 329 -4.58 -5.40 -28.30
C ASP A 329 -4.33 -4.69 -26.94
N TYR A 330 -3.64 -5.35 -25.99
CA TYR A 330 -3.31 -4.81 -24.65
C TYR A 330 -1.81 -4.79 -24.35
N THR A 331 -0.95 -4.87 -25.36
CA THR A 331 0.50 -4.81 -25.17
C THR A 331 1.06 -3.45 -25.58
N LEU A 332 1.61 -2.70 -24.62
CA LEU A 332 2.36 -1.46 -24.90
C LEU A 332 3.86 -1.76 -24.94
N THR A 333 4.53 -1.23 -25.96
CA THR A 333 5.97 -1.37 -26.11
C THR A 333 6.67 -0.07 -25.73
N TYR A 334 7.55 -0.15 -24.74
CA TYR A 334 8.44 0.95 -24.36
C TYR A 334 9.84 0.71 -24.95
N LYS A 335 10.75 1.66 -24.78
CA LYS A 335 12.09 1.60 -25.42
C LYS A 335 12.79 0.28 -25.09
N GLN A 336 12.69 -0.17 -23.84
CA GLN A 336 13.47 -1.28 -23.32
C GLN A 336 12.68 -2.56 -22.99
N PHE A 337 11.34 -2.51 -22.89
CA PHE A 337 10.49 -3.60 -22.41
C PHE A 337 9.10 -3.57 -23.07
N SER A 338 8.33 -4.64 -22.86
CA SER A 338 6.90 -4.67 -23.19
C SER A 338 6.09 -4.86 -21.91
N VAL A 339 4.96 -4.19 -21.83
CA VAL A 339 3.97 -4.39 -20.76
C VAL A 339 2.71 -4.99 -21.34
N THR A 340 2.15 -5.97 -20.65
CA THR A 340 0.87 -6.61 -20.98
C THR A 340 0.02 -6.59 -19.71
N LEU A 341 -1.25 -6.26 -19.85
CA LEU A 341 -2.20 -6.23 -18.74
C LEU A 341 -2.97 -7.55 -18.70
N GLU A 342 -3.01 -8.16 -17.52
CA GLU A 342 -3.75 -9.39 -17.26
C GLU A 342 -4.93 -9.04 -16.35
N LEU A 343 -6.14 -9.30 -16.83
CA LEU A 343 -7.37 -9.11 -16.08
C LEU A 343 -7.60 -10.32 -15.18
N ILE A 344 -8.00 -10.08 -13.92
CA ILE A 344 -8.19 -11.11 -12.89
C ILE A 344 -9.62 -11.17 -12.40
#